data_AF-A0A1I7ZW15-F1
#
_entry.id   AF-A0A1I7ZW15-F1
#
_cell.length_a   1.000
_cell.length_b   1.000
_cell.length_c   1.000
_cell.angle_alpha   90.00
_cell.angle_beta   90.00
_cell.angle_gamma   90.00
#
_symmetry.space_group_name_H-M   'P 1'
#
loop_
_entity.id
_entity.type
_entity.pdbx_description
1 polymer ?
#
loop_
_entity_poly.entity_id
_entity_poly.type
_entity_poly.pdbx_seq_one_letter_code
_entity_poly.pdbx_strand_id
1 'polypeptide(L)'
;MDCVPIRFIEEVLLQLDYEESYTAKIKMRKLPTTWGRIVKSKKSKQPVCLKVYVVNNEEAVFSITRFEQPIPLVDLEQSVIRYIRINIGGHSCHMIYDFKERRDHLVLKQLSLLPTRVTSIELYNESFPIEALTQSVERGTLRSFKSRNCLQLTNDLLPVLLKFVASTQMKHLSFFVARRSPMSYETVLAEVVNAFLSTERPHHFRLIADPGTERLCERLKEVGMQNNLEVLYYVMKYYRVSICRT
;
A
#
# COMPACT_ATOMS: atom_id res chain seq x y z
N MET A 1 6.19 -1.16 25.33
CA MET A 1 5.32 -1.79 24.31
C MET A 1 4.41 -2.70 25.09
N ASP A 2 3.10 -2.56 24.89
CA ASP A 2 2.12 -3.32 25.67
C ASP A 2 1.62 -4.48 24.81
N CYS A 3 1.62 -5.69 25.37
CA CYS A 3 1.11 -6.88 24.68
C CYS A 3 -0.43 -6.90 24.75
N VAL A 4 -1.08 -7.24 23.64
CA VAL A 4 -2.53 -7.37 23.58
C VAL A 4 -2.96 -8.66 22.87
N PRO A 5 -4.09 -9.27 23.30
CA PRO A 5 -4.65 -10.43 22.61
C PRO A 5 -4.96 -10.11 21.13
N ILE A 6 -4.84 -11.09 20.24
CA ILE A 6 -5.16 -10.91 18.81
C ILE A 6 -6.58 -10.38 18.57
N ARG A 7 -7.54 -10.77 19.41
CA ARG A 7 -8.92 -10.24 19.41
C ARG A 7 -8.99 -8.73 19.60
N PHE A 8 -8.06 -8.14 20.33
CA PHE A 8 -7.95 -6.69 20.48
C PHE A 8 -7.59 -6.03 19.15
N ILE A 9 -6.71 -6.63 18.35
CA ILE A 9 -6.39 -6.12 17.00
C ILE A 9 -7.62 -6.24 16.10
N GLU A 10 -8.32 -7.38 16.15
CA GLU A 10 -9.55 -7.59 15.39
C GLU A 10 -10.62 -6.55 15.74
N GLU A 11 -10.81 -6.26 17.03
CA GLU A 11 -11.73 -5.23 17.52
C GLU A 11 -11.30 -3.82 17.12
N VAL A 12 -10.00 -3.50 17.21
CA VAL A 12 -9.46 -2.22 16.76
C VAL A 12 -9.71 -2.08 15.26
N LEU A 13 -9.34 -3.06 14.44
CA LEU A 13 -9.58 -3.09 13.00
C LEU A 13 -11.05 -2.85 12.66
N LEU A 14 -11.99 -3.55 13.31
CA LEU A 14 -13.44 -3.41 13.12
C LEU A 14 -13.96 -2.00 13.45
N GLN A 15 -13.35 -1.27 14.39
CA GLN A 15 -13.77 0.10 14.72
C GLN A 15 -13.37 1.10 13.65
N LEU A 16 -12.31 0.84 12.89
CA LEU A 16 -11.82 1.79 11.89
C LEU A 16 -12.59 1.70 10.58
N ASP A 17 -13.25 0.55 10.34
CA ASP A 17 -14.31 0.38 9.34
C ASP A 17 -15.46 1.37 9.55
N TYR A 18 -15.68 1.73 10.81
CA TYR A 18 -16.85 2.49 11.23
C TYR A 18 -16.65 4.00 10.99
N GLU A 19 -15.45 4.54 11.24
CA GLU A 19 -15.16 5.96 11.07
C GLU A 19 -15.08 6.40 9.59
N GLU A 20 -14.75 5.53 8.63
CA GLU A 20 -14.74 5.93 7.21
C GLU A 20 -16.17 6.20 6.66
N SER A 21 -17.21 5.85 7.42
CA SER A 21 -18.63 5.98 7.05
C SER A 21 -19.34 7.23 7.61
N TYR A 22 -18.61 8.26 8.10
CA TYR A 22 -19.18 9.45 8.74
C TYR A 22 -20.27 10.22 7.95
N THR A 23 -20.47 9.92 6.66
CA THR A 23 -21.58 10.46 5.85
C THR A 23 -22.91 9.73 6.03
N ALA A 24 -22.95 8.53 6.62
CA ALA A 24 -24.16 7.77 6.88
C ALA A 24 -24.48 7.76 8.39
N LYS A 25 -25.69 8.20 8.77
CA LYS A 25 -26.23 8.09 10.14
C LYS A 25 -26.48 6.62 10.51
N ILE A 26 -25.43 5.86 10.72
CA ILE A 26 -25.52 4.48 11.23
C ILE A 26 -25.55 4.57 12.76
N LYS A 27 -26.48 3.86 13.40
CA LYS A 27 -26.53 3.73 14.86
C LYS A 27 -25.23 3.09 15.35
N MET A 28 -24.48 3.80 16.20
CA MET A 28 -23.31 3.23 16.88
C MET A 28 -23.73 2.00 17.68
N ARG A 29 -23.19 0.82 17.34
CA ARG A 29 -23.18 -0.30 18.28
C ARG A 29 -22.45 0.15 19.55
N LYS A 30 -22.91 -0.28 20.73
CA LYS A 30 -22.26 0.08 22.01
C LYS A 30 -20.81 -0.41 21.98
N LEU A 31 -19.86 0.52 21.84
CA LEU A 31 -18.44 0.24 21.98
C LEU A 31 -18.13 -0.16 23.44
N PRO A 32 -17.08 -0.96 23.68
CA PRO A 32 -16.52 -1.15 25.01
C PRO A 32 -16.24 0.21 25.69
N THR A 33 -16.43 0.27 27.01
CA THR A 33 -16.48 1.53 27.78
C THR A 33 -15.26 2.43 27.63
N THR A 34 -14.08 1.85 27.38
CA THR A 34 -12.82 2.58 27.21
C THR A 34 -12.81 3.40 25.92
N TRP A 35 -13.19 2.81 24.78
CA TRP A 35 -13.23 3.49 23.48
C TRP A 35 -14.39 4.49 23.39
N GLY A 36 -15.53 4.16 24.00
CA GLY A 36 -16.66 5.08 24.11
C GLY A 36 -16.32 6.39 24.86
N ARG A 37 -15.34 6.36 25.78
CA ARG A 37 -14.82 7.57 26.46
C ARG A 37 -13.86 8.37 25.57
N ILE A 38 -12.96 7.69 24.85
CA ILE A 38 -11.98 8.33 23.97
C ILE A 38 -12.67 9.14 22.86
N VAL A 39 -13.72 8.57 22.25
CA VAL A 39 -14.51 9.19 21.16
C VAL A 39 -15.37 10.36 21.66
N LYS A 40 -15.92 10.29 22.89
CA LYS A 40 -16.82 11.33 23.44
C LYS A 40 -16.10 12.57 24.01
N SER A 41 -14.77 12.56 24.05
CA SER A 41 -13.96 13.64 24.63
C SER A 41 -13.87 14.86 23.68
N LYS A 42 -14.61 15.93 24.00
CA LYS A 42 -14.89 17.13 23.16
C LYS A 42 -13.75 18.18 23.03
N LYS A 43 -12.52 17.91 23.47
CA LYS A 43 -11.44 18.92 23.44
C LYS A 43 -10.71 18.95 22.08
N SER A 44 -10.09 20.08 21.74
CA SER A 44 -9.17 20.20 20.61
C SER A 44 -7.91 19.37 20.86
N LYS A 45 -7.92 18.12 20.42
CA LYS A 45 -6.88 17.13 20.70
C LYS A 45 -5.80 17.15 19.62
N GLN A 46 -4.55 16.87 20.03
CA GLN A 46 -3.45 16.74 19.08
C GLN A 46 -3.46 15.37 18.37
N PRO A 47 -3.06 15.31 17.08
CA PRO A 47 -3.08 14.07 16.31
C PRO A 47 -1.94 13.12 16.66
N VAL A 48 -2.22 11.81 16.70
CA VAL A 48 -1.24 10.75 17.03
C VAL A 48 -1.31 9.58 16.04
N CYS A 49 -0.22 8.80 15.95
CA CYS A 49 -0.04 7.63 15.08
C CYS A 49 0.06 6.34 15.89
N LEU A 50 -0.86 5.39 15.67
CA LEU A 50 -0.80 4.06 16.29
C LEU A 50 0.00 3.12 15.37
N LYS A 51 1.08 2.53 15.88
CA LYS A 51 1.90 1.52 15.22
C LYS A 51 1.67 0.15 15.86
N VAL A 52 1.16 -0.83 15.12
CA VAL A 52 0.96 -2.20 15.62
C VAL A 52 2.05 -3.09 15.06
N TYR A 53 2.70 -3.91 15.86
CA TYR A 53 3.77 -4.84 15.51
C TYR A 53 3.37 -6.25 15.95
N VAL A 54 3.87 -7.29 15.28
CA VAL A 54 3.73 -8.68 15.74
C VAL A 54 5.07 -9.14 16.30
N VAL A 55 5.11 -9.50 17.58
CA VAL A 55 6.28 -9.98 18.31
C VAL A 55 6.13 -11.48 18.52
N ASN A 56 7.17 -12.23 18.16
CA ASN A 56 7.29 -13.68 18.41
C ASN A 56 6.14 -14.56 17.87
N ASN A 57 5.44 -14.09 16.83
CA ASN A 57 4.37 -14.78 16.14
C ASN A 57 3.08 -15.08 16.92
N GLU A 58 3.00 -14.66 18.17
CA GLU A 58 1.88 -14.95 19.05
C GLU A 58 1.28 -13.68 19.64
N GLU A 59 2.08 -12.62 19.74
CA GLU A 59 1.68 -11.39 20.39
C GLU A 59 1.69 -10.25 19.39
N ALA A 60 0.65 -9.42 19.42
CA ALA A 60 0.78 -8.11 18.85
C ALA A 60 1.05 -7.11 19.95
N VAL A 61 1.98 -6.22 19.68
CA VAL A 61 2.27 -5.05 20.49
C VAL A 61 1.94 -3.83 19.70
N PHE A 62 1.58 -2.73 20.36
CA PHE A 62 1.45 -1.46 19.66
C PHE A 62 2.27 -0.37 20.35
N SER A 63 2.61 0.66 19.58
CA SER A 63 3.22 1.89 20.06
C SER A 63 2.43 3.07 19.52
N ILE A 64 2.25 4.10 20.34
CA ILE A 64 1.60 5.34 19.91
C ILE A 64 2.70 6.38 19.78
N THR A 65 2.73 7.09 18.65
CA THR A 65 3.74 8.11 18.39
C THR A 65 3.13 9.44 17.97
N ARG A 66 3.75 10.54 18.40
CA ARG A 66 3.48 11.91 17.95
C ARG A 66 4.75 12.43 17.30
N PHE A 67 4.71 12.75 16.00
CA PHE A 67 5.91 13.15 15.23
C PHE A 67 7.11 12.21 15.48
N GLU A 68 6.85 10.90 15.40
CA GLU A 68 7.82 9.81 15.66
C GLU A 68 8.29 9.63 17.11
N GLN A 69 7.91 10.53 18.03
CA GLN A 69 8.18 10.38 19.45
C GLN A 69 7.12 9.50 20.12
N PRO A 70 7.49 8.45 20.86
CA PRO A 70 6.55 7.64 21.63
C PRO A 70 5.77 8.50 22.64
N ILE A 71 4.48 8.23 22.81
CA ILE A 71 3.68 8.86 23.86
C ILE A 71 3.13 7.80 24.82
N PRO A 72 3.03 8.12 26.13
CA PRO A 72 2.42 7.23 27.11
C PRO A 72 0.95 6.92 26.78
N LEU A 73 0.50 5.71 27.08
CA LEU A 73 -0.89 5.29 26.85
C LEU A 73 -1.90 6.13 27.66
N VAL A 74 -1.50 6.61 28.83
CA VAL A 74 -2.33 7.47 29.70
C VAL A 74 -2.72 8.80 29.05
N ASP A 75 -1.93 9.27 28.07
CA ASP A 75 -2.19 10.53 27.37
C ASP A 75 -3.11 10.36 26.15
N LEU A 76 -3.57 9.13 25.88
CA LEU A 76 -4.44 8.82 24.75
C LEU A 76 -5.82 9.48 24.89
N GLU A 77 -6.33 9.64 26.12
CA GLU A 77 -7.63 10.30 26.37
C GLU A 77 -7.63 11.78 25.92
N GLN A 78 -6.45 12.37 25.79
CA GLN A 78 -6.21 13.76 25.35
C GLN A 78 -5.80 13.87 23.88
N SER A 79 -5.81 12.77 23.12
CA SER A 79 -5.32 12.71 21.74
C SER A 79 -6.39 12.22 20.76
N VAL A 80 -6.32 12.63 19.50
CA VAL A 80 -7.11 12.10 18.37
C VAL A 80 -6.18 11.22 17.54
N ILE A 81 -6.58 9.98 17.28
CA ILE A 81 -5.82 9.08 16.41
C ILE A 81 -6.08 9.53 14.97
N ARG A 82 -5.04 10.00 14.26
CA ARG A 82 -5.20 10.56 12.90
C ARG A 82 -4.86 9.54 11.81
N TYR A 83 -4.01 8.57 12.14
CA TYR A 83 -3.60 7.49 11.26
C TYR A 83 -3.21 6.30 12.13
N ILE A 84 -3.62 5.10 11.70
CA ILE A 84 -3.08 3.86 12.25
C ILE A 84 -2.15 3.33 11.19
N ARG A 85 -0.87 3.35 11.53
CA ARG A 85 0.20 2.76 10.75
C ARG A 85 0.43 1.38 11.34
N ILE A 86 -0.46 0.43 11.07
CA ILE A 86 -0.15 -0.96 11.38
C ILE A 86 1.26 -1.17 10.75
N ASN A 87 2.21 -1.67 11.49
CA ASN A 87 3.36 -2.34 10.89
C ASN A 87 2.96 -3.80 10.97
N ILE A 88 1.81 -4.17 10.38
CA ILE A 88 1.55 -4.50 8.98
C ILE A 88 0.40 -3.60 8.37
N GLY A 89 0.71 -2.42 7.79
CA GLY A 89 -0.14 -1.17 7.66
C GLY A 89 -1.52 -1.21 7.00
N GLY A 90 -2.54 -0.37 7.28
CA GLY A 90 -2.83 0.95 7.91
C GLY A 90 -4.34 1.27 7.65
N HIS A 91 -4.93 2.47 7.85
CA HIS A 91 -6.27 2.80 7.27
C HIS A 91 -6.16 3.40 5.88
N SER A 92 -6.89 2.80 4.92
CA SER A 92 -6.29 2.17 3.74
C SER A 92 -5.20 1.19 4.19
N CYS A 93 -5.35 -0.13 4.01
CA CYS A 93 -4.27 -1.04 4.42
C CYS A 93 -3.06 -0.79 3.53
N HIS A 94 -2.23 0.17 3.96
CA HIS A 94 -0.93 0.50 3.42
C HIS A 94 0.04 -0.50 4.01
N MET A 95 -0.01 -1.72 3.47
CA MET A 95 0.78 -2.81 3.99
C MET A 95 2.23 -2.56 3.57
N ILE A 96 3.05 -2.21 4.55
CA ILE A 96 4.50 -2.13 4.39
C ILE A 96 5.06 -3.50 4.73
N TYR A 97 5.65 -4.14 3.75
CA TYR A 97 6.37 -5.41 3.93
C TYR A 97 7.86 -5.10 4.10
N ASP A 98 8.31 -5.08 5.36
CA ASP A 98 9.72 -4.97 5.73
C ASP A 98 10.17 -6.24 6.47
N PHE A 99 10.62 -7.25 5.72
CA PHE A 99 11.14 -8.51 6.24
C PHE A 99 12.64 -8.62 6.01
N LYS A 100 13.41 -8.55 7.10
CA LYS A 100 14.77 -9.09 7.10
C LYS A 100 14.79 -10.57 7.47
N GLU A 101 13.85 -11.03 8.30
CA GLU A 101 13.72 -12.42 8.75
C GLU A 101 12.22 -12.80 8.91
N ARG A 102 11.86 -14.07 8.65
CA ARG A 102 10.51 -14.71 8.84
C ARG A 102 9.42 -14.38 7.79
N ARG A 103 9.55 -14.99 6.60
CA ARG A 103 8.64 -14.82 5.44
C ARG A 103 7.32 -15.62 5.55
N ASP A 104 7.31 -16.71 6.31
CA ASP A 104 6.18 -17.66 6.37
C ASP A 104 5.22 -17.43 7.55
N HIS A 105 5.14 -16.20 8.04
CA HIS A 105 4.36 -15.91 9.23
C HIS A 105 2.85 -16.04 8.97
N LEU A 106 2.17 -16.90 9.74
CA LEU A 106 0.74 -17.21 9.59
C LEU A 106 -0.15 -15.95 9.58
N VAL A 107 0.10 -15.00 10.49
CA VAL A 107 -0.61 -13.72 10.56
C VAL A 107 -0.49 -12.89 9.27
N LEU A 108 0.66 -12.88 8.59
CA LEU A 108 0.81 -12.16 7.31
C LEU A 108 -0.04 -12.79 6.21
N LYS A 109 -0.02 -14.13 6.15
CA LYS A 109 -0.84 -14.90 5.23
C LYS A 109 -2.32 -14.68 5.52
N GLN A 110 -2.72 -14.62 6.78
CA GLN A 110 -4.10 -14.32 7.16
C GLN A 110 -4.49 -12.90 6.79
N LEU A 111 -3.65 -11.90 7.07
CA LEU A 111 -3.91 -10.50 6.75
C LEU A 111 -3.96 -10.23 5.24
N SER A 112 -3.16 -10.93 4.42
CA SER A 112 -3.26 -10.85 2.96
C SER A 112 -4.51 -11.54 2.41
N LEU A 113 -4.96 -12.61 3.07
CA LEU A 113 -6.18 -13.32 2.71
C LEU A 113 -7.45 -12.52 3.07
N LEU A 114 -7.38 -11.54 3.98
CA LEU A 114 -8.55 -10.76 4.38
C LEU A 114 -9.15 -9.95 3.20
N PRO A 115 -10.44 -10.18 2.84
CA PRO A 115 -11.02 -9.77 1.55
C PRO A 115 -11.00 -8.30 1.13
N THR A 116 -10.86 -7.30 2.01
CA THR A 116 -11.48 -5.99 1.72
C THR A 116 -10.61 -4.73 1.80
N ARG A 117 -9.29 -4.78 2.05
CA ARG A 117 -8.62 -3.54 2.53
C ARG A 117 -7.27 -3.15 1.95
N VAL A 118 -6.57 -4.05 1.26
CA VAL A 118 -5.21 -3.74 0.79
C VAL A 118 -5.27 -2.89 -0.47
N THR A 119 -5.28 -1.57 -0.26
CA THR A 119 -5.27 -0.59 -1.35
C THR A 119 -3.87 -0.12 -1.70
N SER A 120 -2.88 -0.35 -0.84
CA SER A 120 -1.49 0.01 -1.12
C SER A 120 -0.51 -1.03 -0.57
N ILE A 121 0.47 -1.42 -1.39
CA ILE A 121 1.55 -2.31 -1.02
C ILE A 121 2.87 -1.57 -1.23
N GLU A 122 3.71 -1.49 -0.18
CA GLU A 122 5.09 -0.98 -0.30
C GLU A 122 6.09 -2.05 0.16
N LEU A 123 7.05 -2.37 -0.72
CA LEU A 123 8.09 -3.38 -0.52
C LEU A 123 9.43 -2.74 -0.23
N TYR A 124 10.07 -3.20 0.84
CA TYR A 124 11.42 -2.80 1.24
C TYR A 124 12.45 -3.92 1.03
N ASN A 125 12.02 -5.11 0.60
CA ASN A 125 12.88 -6.28 0.42
C ASN A 125 12.58 -6.96 -0.92
N GLU A 126 13.52 -7.78 -1.41
CA GLU A 126 13.43 -8.42 -2.74
C GLU A 126 12.40 -9.56 -2.80
N SER A 127 12.11 -10.20 -1.66
CA SER A 127 11.14 -11.29 -1.58
C SER A 127 9.78 -10.78 -1.13
N PHE A 128 8.76 -11.05 -1.93
CA PHE A 128 7.38 -10.65 -1.65
C PHE A 128 6.41 -11.82 -1.91
N PRO A 129 5.39 -12.04 -1.06
CA PRO A 129 4.38 -13.07 -1.30
C PRO A 129 3.49 -12.70 -2.48
N ILE A 130 3.85 -13.21 -3.68
CA ILE A 130 3.15 -12.94 -4.95
C ILE A 130 1.65 -13.20 -4.83
N GLU A 131 1.24 -14.18 -4.02
CA GLU A 131 -0.16 -14.53 -3.76
C GLU A 131 -0.94 -13.36 -3.17
N ALA A 132 -0.34 -12.59 -2.25
CA ALA A 132 -0.99 -11.45 -1.60
C ALA A 132 -1.25 -10.31 -2.60
N LEU A 133 -0.28 -10.02 -3.48
CA LEU A 133 -0.46 -9.04 -4.55
C LEU A 133 -1.49 -9.53 -5.56
N THR A 134 -1.38 -10.79 -5.99
CA THR A 134 -2.29 -11.42 -6.95
C THR A 134 -3.73 -11.28 -6.49
N GLN A 135 -4.01 -11.67 -5.25
CA GLN A 135 -5.35 -11.54 -4.67
C GLN A 135 -5.80 -10.09 -4.56
N SER A 136 -4.91 -9.17 -4.16
CA SER A 136 -5.26 -7.74 -4.03
C SER A 136 -5.61 -7.11 -5.37
N VAL A 137 -4.91 -7.51 -6.43
CA VAL A 137 -5.13 -7.10 -7.82
C VAL A 137 -6.40 -7.74 -8.39
N GLU A 138 -6.60 -9.03 -8.17
CA GLU A 138 -7.80 -9.78 -8.61
C GLU A 138 -9.09 -9.25 -8.01
N ARG A 139 -9.05 -8.89 -6.72
CA ARG A 139 -10.17 -8.26 -6.02
C ARG A 139 -10.41 -6.83 -6.48
N GLY A 140 -9.51 -6.24 -7.28
CA GLY A 140 -9.59 -4.85 -7.73
C GLY A 140 -9.46 -3.82 -6.60
N THR A 141 -8.96 -4.22 -5.43
CA THR A 141 -8.84 -3.33 -4.26
C THR A 141 -7.54 -2.54 -4.27
N LEU A 142 -6.49 -3.09 -4.90
CA LEU A 142 -5.18 -2.45 -4.96
C LEU A 142 -5.23 -1.18 -5.82
N ARG A 143 -4.66 -0.10 -5.28
CA ARG A 143 -4.55 1.22 -5.92
C ARG A 143 -3.11 1.68 -6.04
N SER A 144 -2.22 1.22 -5.16
CA SER A 144 -0.82 1.62 -5.16
C SER A 144 0.09 0.42 -4.93
N PHE A 145 1.12 0.29 -5.75
CA PHE A 145 2.21 -0.64 -5.53
C PHE A 145 3.54 0.10 -5.63
N LYS A 146 4.42 -0.13 -4.67
CA LYS A 146 5.75 0.46 -4.68
C LYS A 146 6.78 -0.55 -4.18
N SER A 147 7.89 -0.72 -4.90
CA SER A 147 9.08 -1.40 -4.40
C SER A 147 10.23 -0.41 -4.32
N ARG A 148 10.87 -0.33 -3.15
CA ARG A 148 12.09 0.46 -2.96
C ARG A 148 13.35 -0.25 -3.42
N ASN A 149 13.31 -1.58 -3.46
CA ASN A 149 14.40 -2.40 -3.97
C ASN A 149 14.13 -2.85 -5.41
N CYS A 150 15.19 -3.35 -6.03
CA CYS A 150 15.12 -4.02 -7.31
C CYS A 150 14.30 -5.32 -7.21
N LEU A 151 13.30 -5.48 -8.07
CA LEU A 151 12.50 -6.69 -8.19
C LEU A 151 13.13 -7.62 -9.22
N GLN A 152 13.20 -8.90 -8.87
CA GLN A 152 13.45 -9.99 -9.82
C GLN A 152 12.13 -10.31 -10.50
N LEU A 153 11.93 -9.83 -11.74
CA LEU A 153 10.66 -10.00 -12.43
C LEU A 153 10.60 -11.37 -13.09
N THR A 154 9.92 -12.30 -12.44
CA THR A 154 9.68 -13.66 -12.93
C THR A 154 8.47 -13.71 -13.86
N ASN A 155 8.29 -14.86 -14.53
CA ASN A 155 7.10 -15.15 -15.32
C ASN A 155 5.80 -15.14 -14.49
N ASP A 156 5.89 -15.28 -13.16
CA ASP A 156 4.72 -15.26 -12.27
C ASP A 156 4.39 -13.85 -11.79
N LEU A 157 5.41 -13.03 -11.50
CA LEU A 157 5.21 -11.69 -10.94
C LEU A 157 4.81 -10.66 -12.02
N LEU A 158 5.43 -10.71 -13.20
CA LEU A 158 5.15 -9.72 -14.25
C LEU A 158 3.66 -9.69 -14.63
N PRO A 159 2.98 -10.82 -14.92
CA PRO A 159 1.56 -10.81 -15.28
C PRO A 159 0.66 -10.16 -14.22
N VAL A 160 0.98 -10.35 -12.94
CA VAL A 160 0.24 -9.74 -11.83
C VAL A 160 0.40 -8.22 -11.85
N LEU A 161 1.63 -7.72 -12.07
CA LEU A 161 1.89 -6.29 -12.20
C LEU A 161 1.23 -5.69 -13.45
N LEU A 162 1.24 -6.39 -14.59
CA LEU A 162 0.57 -5.94 -15.81
C LEU A 162 -0.96 -5.87 -15.62
N LYS A 163 -1.55 -6.85 -14.95
CA LYS A 163 -2.97 -6.82 -14.57
C LYS A 163 -3.28 -5.63 -13.65
N PHE A 164 -2.38 -5.29 -12.73
CA PHE A 164 -2.51 -4.09 -11.91
C PHE A 164 -2.39 -2.80 -12.74
N VAL A 165 -1.46 -2.72 -13.69
CA VAL A 165 -1.31 -1.57 -14.61
C VAL A 165 -2.59 -1.34 -15.43
N ALA A 166 -3.20 -2.42 -15.91
CA ALA A 166 -4.47 -2.39 -16.63
C ALA A 166 -5.68 -2.05 -15.74
N SER A 167 -5.53 -2.00 -14.41
CA SER A 167 -6.64 -1.67 -13.50
C SER A 167 -7.03 -0.19 -13.59
N THR A 168 -8.32 0.08 -13.72
CA THR A 168 -8.88 1.45 -13.65
C THR A 168 -8.76 2.06 -12.25
N GLN A 169 -8.55 1.23 -11.21
CA GLN A 169 -8.31 1.70 -9.84
C GLN A 169 -6.84 2.05 -9.57
N MET A 170 -5.92 1.75 -10.50
CA MET A 170 -4.51 2.08 -10.33
C MET A 170 -4.33 3.59 -10.16
N LYS A 171 -3.68 3.96 -9.06
CA LYS A 171 -3.23 5.32 -8.76
C LYS A 171 -1.72 5.45 -8.81
N HIS A 172 -0.98 4.41 -8.42
CA HIS A 172 0.47 4.50 -8.34
C HIS A 172 1.14 3.13 -8.52
N LEU A 173 2.18 3.10 -9.34
CA LEU A 173 3.09 1.98 -9.54
C LEU A 173 4.51 2.54 -9.52
N SER A 174 5.42 1.96 -8.74
CA SER A 174 6.84 2.31 -8.83
C SER A 174 7.71 1.14 -8.38
N PHE A 175 8.59 0.66 -9.23
CA PHE A 175 9.58 -0.35 -8.86
C PHE A 175 10.85 -0.19 -9.68
N PHE A 176 11.91 -0.85 -9.22
CA PHE A 176 13.16 -0.99 -9.97
C PHE A 176 13.29 -2.41 -10.50
N VAL A 177 13.80 -2.58 -11.72
CA VAL A 177 14.10 -3.90 -12.29
C VAL A 177 15.51 -4.30 -11.87
N ALA A 178 15.66 -5.50 -11.30
CA ALA A 178 16.98 -6.02 -10.94
C ALA A 178 17.84 -6.26 -12.19
N ARG A 179 19.13 -5.92 -12.11
CA ARG A 179 20.08 -6.12 -13.23
C ARG A 179 20.21 -7.59 -13.66
N ARG A 180 19.93 -8.52 -12.74
CA ARG A 180 19.94 -9.97 -12.98
C ARG A 180 18.53 -10.57 -13.13
N SER A 181 17.52 -9.72 -13.33
CA SER A 181 16.17 -10.15 -13.64
C SER A 181 16.18 -11.00 -14.93
N PRO A 182 15.37 -12.08 -15.00
CA PRO A 182 15.29 -12.88 -16.22
C PRO A 182 14.68 -12.10 -17.40
N MET A 183 14.02 -10.98 -17.11
CA MET A 183 13.50 -10.04 -18.10
C MET A 183 14.31 -8.74 -18.05
N SER A 184 14.67 -8.21 -19.23
CA SER A 184 15.32 -6.91 -19.35
C SER A 184 14.37 -5.77 -19.01
N TYR A 185 14.93 -4.61 -18.65
CA TYR A 185 14.15 -3.41 -18.36
C TYR A 185 13.31 -2.97 -19.57
N GLU A 186 13.87 -3.00 -20.77
CA GLU A 186 13.20 -2.61 -22.00
C GLU A 186 11.98 -3.48 -22.29
N THR A 187 12.11 -4.81 -22.11
CA THR A 187 10.99 -5.75 -22.28
C THR A 187 9.90 -5.46 -21.26
N VAL A 188 10.27 -5.28 -19.98
CA VAL A 188 9.31 -4.98 -18.90
C VAL A 188 8.59 -3.66 -19.16
N LEU A 189 9.32 -2.61 -19.55
CA LEU A 189 8.73 -1.31 -19.85
C LEU A 189 7.78 -1.39 -21.04
N ALA A 190 8.16 -2.09 -22.11
CA ALA A 190 7.30 -2.28 -23.28
C ALA A 190 5.97 -2.97 -22.90
N GLU A 191 6.03 -4.02 -22.07
CA GLU A 191 4.85 -4.72 -21.57
C GLU A 191 4.00 -3.83 -20.65
N VAL A 192 4.63 -3.05 -19.77
CA VAL A 192 3.91 -2.07 -18.92
C VAL A 192 3.23 -1.00 -19.76
N VAL A 193 3.87 -0.50 -20.83
CA VAL A 193 3.28 0.45 -21.76
C VAL A 193 2.07 -0.17 -22.49
N ASN A 194 2.19 -1.41 -22.97
CA ASN A 194 1.09 -2.14 -23.60
C ASN A 194 -0.08 -2.34 -22.63
N ALA A 195 0.19 -2.81 -21.42
CA ALA A 195 -0.83 -2.99 -20.38
C ALA A 195 -1.44 -1.66 -19.92
N PHE A 196 -0.68 -0.57 -19.98
CA PHE A 196 -1.22 0.75 -19.74
C PHE A 196 -2.20 1.08 -20.87
N LEU A 197 -1.77 1.10 -22.13
CA LEU A 197 -2.63 1.47 -23.27
C LEU A 197 -3.87 0.58 -23.47
N SER A 198 -3.89 -0.64 -22.94
CA SER A 198 -5.04 -1.57 -23.09
C SER A 198 -6.31 -1.12 -22.38
N THR A 199 -6.24 -0.10 -21.52
CA THR A 199 -7.38 0.35 -20.70
C THR A 199 -7.55 1.86 -20.82
N GLU A 200 -8.78 2.30 -21.10
CA GLU A 200 -9.14 3.72 -21.09
C GLU A 200 -9.06 4.28 -19.66
N ARG A 201 -8.46 5.47 -19.51
CA ARG A 201 -8.29 6.11 -18.20
C ARG A 201 -8.81 7.54 -18.22
N PRO A 202 -9.71 7.90 -17.28
CA PRO A 202 -10.24 9.25 -17.19
C PRO A 202 -9.34 10.21 -16.39
N HIS A 203 -8.18 9.72 -15.91
CA HIS A 203 -7.31 10.47 -15.01
C HIS A 203 -5.98 10.79 -15.68
N HIS A 204 -5.34 11.85 -15.20
CA HIS A 204 -4.00 12.21 -15.65
C HIS A 204 -2.96 11.34 -14.96
N PHE A 205 -1.96 10.92 -15.70
CA PHE A 205 -0.86 10.11 -15.21
C PHE A 205 0.47 10.72 -15.62
N ARG A 206 1.50 10.33 -14.88
CA ARG A 206 2.89 10.61 -15.15
C ARG A 206 3.64 9.29 -15.20
N LEU A 207 4.23 8.99 -16.35
CA LEU A 207 5.18 7.89 -16.51
C LEU A 207 6.60 8.44 -16.37
N ILE A 208 7.41 7.81 -15.53
CA ILE A 208 8.84 8.09 -15.40
C ILE A 208 9.59 6.88 -15.94
N ALA A 209 10.48 7.13 -16.89
CA ALA A 209 11.31 6.12 -17.55
C ALA A 209 12.75 6.63 -17.79
N ASP A 210 13.67 5.72 -18.09
CA ASP A 210 15.04 6.07 -18.48
C ASP A 210 15.09 6.68 -19.90
N PRO A 211 15.94 7.71 -20.16
CA PRO A 211 16.03 8.37 -21.47
C PRO A 211 16.33 7.44 -22.65
N GLY A 212 17.06 6.34 -22.43
CA GLY A 212 17.34 5.34 -23.48
C GLY A 212 16.12 4.57 -23.98
N THR A 213 14.94 4.79 -23.40
CA THR A 213 13.69 4.09 -23.73
C THR A 213 12.61 4.95 -24.36
N GLU A 214 12.98 6.13 -24.87
CA GLU A 214 12.07 7.07 -25.56
C GLU A 214 11.20 6.38 -26.62
N ARG A 215 11.81 5.59 -27.52
CA ARG A 215 11.11 4.85 -28.58
C ARG A 215 9.99 3.93 -28.07
N LEU A 216 10.12 3.38 -26.86
CA LEU A 216 9.10 2.51 -26.28
C LEU A 216 7.91 3.33 -25.78
N CYS A 217 8.17 4.55 -25.33
CA CYS A 217 7.19 5.49 -24.81
C CYS A 217 6.56 6.37 -25.90
N GLU A 218 7.14 6.47 -27.11
CA GLU A 218 6.56 7.23 -28.24
C GLU A 218 5.15 6.78 -28.58
N ARG A 219 4.87 5.47 -28.50
CA ARG A 219 3.53 4.91 -28.69
C ARG A 219 2.48 5.50 -27.74
N LEU A 220 2.88 5.93 -26.55
CA LEU A 220 1.98 6.60 -25.60
C LEU A 220 1.54 8.00 -26.09
N LYS A 221 2.39 8.66 -26.88
CA LYS A 221 2.10 9.98 -27.47
C LYS A 221 1.17 9.85 -28.68
N GLU A 222 1.32 8.78 -29.47
CA GLU A 222 0.57 8.56 -30.71
C GLU A 222 -0.88 8.13 -30.47
N VAL A 223 -1.14 7.26 -29.48
CA VAL A 223 -2.46 6.64 -29.25
C VAL A 223 -3.49 7.60 -28.60
N GLY A 224 -3.19 8.90 -28.50
CA GLY A 224 -4.21 9.90 -28.17
C GLY A 224 -4.44 10.11 -26.68
N MET A 225 -3.45 9.87 -25.81
CA MET A 225 -3.47 10.41 -24.44
C MET A 225 -2.99 11.88 -24.38
N GLN A 226 -3.30 12.68 -25.42
CA GLN A 226 -2.68 14.00 -25.66
C GLN A 226 -2.75 14.97 -24.47
N ASN A 227 -3.64 14.75 -23.49
CA ASN A 227 -3.66 15.55 -22.26
C ASN A 227 -3.52 14.75 -20.96
N ASN A 228 -3.71 13.42 -20.98
CA ASN A 228 -3.82 12.63 -19.73
C ASN A 228 -2.55 11.87 -19.36
N LEU A 229 -1.45 12.01 -20.10
CA LEU A 229 -0.21 11.32 -19.79
C LEU A 229 1.03 12.19 -20.06
N GLU A 230 1.76 12.48 -18.99
CA GLU A 230 3.08 13.11 -19.03
C GLU A 230 4.17 12.03 -18.98
N VAL A 231 5.09 12.00 -19.94
CA VAL A 231 6.26 11.11 -19.89
C VAL A 231 7.49 11.93 -19.53
N LEU A 232 8.12 11.60 -18.40
CA LEU A 232 9.33 12.23 -17.91
C LEU A 232 10.50 11.26 -18.00
N TYR A 233 11.63 11.77 -18.52
CA TYR A 233 12.86 11.01 -18.61
C TYR A 233 13.87 11.52 -17.59
N TYR A 234 14.37 10.62 -16.75
CA TYR A 234 15.40 10.94 -15.76
C TYR A 234 16.53 9.92 -15.87
N VAL A 235 17.78 10.40 -15.90
CA VAL A 235 18.95 9.52 -15.77
C VAL A 235 18.96 8.97 -14.35
N MET A 236 18.45 7.75 -14.17
CA MET A 236 18.47 7.08 -12.88
C MET A 236 19.64 6.11 -12.81
N LYS A 237 20.21 5.92 -11.61
CA LYS A 237 21.23 4.88 -11.38
C LYS A 237 20.67 3.46 -11.54
N TYR A 238 19.35 3.32 -11.60
CA TYR A 238 18.63 2.05 -11.59
C TYR A 238 17.46 2.09 -12.57
N TYR A 239 17.17 0.95 -13.18
CA TYR A 239 16.10 0.74 -14.14
C TYR A 239 14.72 0.88 -13.49
N ARG A 240 14.21 2.10 -13.40
CA ARG A 240 12.95 2.41 -12.70
C ARG A 240 11.78 2.46 -13.67
N VAL A 241 10.71 1.75 -13.33
CA VAL A 241 9.38 1.95 -13.93
C VAL A 241 8.50 2.62 -12.89
N SER A 242 7.95 3.79 -13.20
CA SER A 242 7.02 4.47 -12.29
C SER A 242 5.88 5.14 -13.03
N ILE A 243 4.64 4.82 -12.66
CA ILE A 243 3.42 5.44 -13.16
C ILE A 243 2.67 6.02 -11.96
N CYS A 244 2.40 7.32 -11.96
CA CYS A 244 1.66 7.98 -10.89
C CYS A 244 0.49 8.75 -11.48
N ARG A 245 -0.70 8.58 -10.92
CA ARG A 245 -1.83 9.46 -11.18
C ARG A 245 -1.54 10.84 -10.60
N THR A 246 -1.78 11.90 -11.38
CA THR A 246 -1.63 13.29 -10.97
C THR A 246 -2.97 13.95 -10.67
#